data_AF-A0A1I2SB19-F1
#
_entry.id   AF-A0A1I2SB19-F1
#
_cell.length_a   1.000
_cell.length_b   1.000
_cell.length_c   1.000
_cell.angle_alpha   90.00
_cell.angle_beta   90.00
_cell.angle_gamma   90.00
#
_symmetry.space_group_name_H-M   'P 1'
#
loop_
_entity.id
_entity.type
_entity.pdbx_description
1 polymer ?
#
loop_
_entity_poly.entity_id
_entity_poly.type
_entity_poly.pdbx_seq_one_letter_code
_entity_poly.pdbx_strand_id
1 'polypeptide(L)' 'MSKAHNPVPVSWPVPVSWAEKALIDEARYEEMYARSLGDPEGFWRDEAR' A
#
# COMPACT_ATOMS: atom_id res chain seq x y z
N MET A 1 25.79 30.41 -2.26
CA MET A 1 26.11 29.13 -1.60
C MET A 1 24.83 28.56 -1.03
N SER A 2 24.59 27.28 -1.31
CA SER A 2 23.33 26.56 -1.19
C SER A 2 22.85 26.37 0.26
N LYS A 3 21.54 26.51 0.49
CA LYS A 3 20.85 25.73 1.52
C LYS A 3 19.74 24.95 0.81
N ALA A 4 20.06 23.71 0.43
CA ALA A 4 19.05 22.74 0.03
C ALA A 4 18.16 22.46 1.25
N HIS A 5 17.02 23.14 1.32
CA HIS A 5 15.90 22.67 2.13
C HIS A 5 15.26 21.53 1.35
N ASN A 6 15.76 20.31 1.55
CA ASN A 6 15.03 19.12 1.15
C ASN A 6 14.26 18.66 2.40
N PRO A 7 13.00 19.09 2.60
CA PRO A 7 12.24 18.62 3.74
C PRO A 7 12.07 17.11 3.57
N VAL A 8 12.46 16.34 4.58
CA VAL A 8 11.99 14.96 4.73
C VAL A 8 10.48 14.96 4.53
N PRO A 9 9.91 14.11 3.67
CA PRO A 9 8.48 14.11 3.43
C PRO A 9 7.77 13.86 4.77
N VAL A 10 6.86 14.76 5.13
CA VAL A 10 5.99 14.55 6.28
C VAL A 10 5.13 13.33 5.99
N SER A 11 5.42 12.22 6.67
CA SER A 11 4.60 11.01 6.62
C SER A 11 3.42 11.16 7.58
N TRP A 12 2.20 10.99 7.09
CA TRP A 12 0.99 10.92 7.91
C TRP A 12 0.71 9.45 8.23
N PRO A 13 1.06 8.96 9.43
CA PRO A 13 0.86 7.55 9.75
C PRO A 13 -0.63 7.22 9.75
N VAL A 14 -0.94 5.99 9.36
CA VAL A 14 -2.30 5.46 9.43
C VAL A 14 -2.73 5.41 10.91
N PRO A 15 -3.86 6.01 11.30
CA PRO A 15 -4.35 5.92 12.67
C PRO A 15 -4.62 4.46 13.08
N VAL A 16 -4.26 4.09 14.31
CA VAL A 16 -4.41 2.71 14.82
C VAL A 16 -5.85 2.22 14.70
N SER A 17 -6.83 3.08 15.02
CA SER A 17 -8.26 2.75 14.92
C SER A 17 -8.73 2.42 13.50
N TRP A 18 -7.99 2.89 12.48
CA TRP A 18 -8.20 2.52 11.09
C TRP A 18 -7.45 1.25 10.73
N ALA A 19 -6.17 1.14 11.13
CA ALA A 19 -5.34 -0.02 10.86
C ALA A 19 -5.97 -1.33 11.39
N GLU A 20 -6.60 -1.30 12.57
CA GLU A 20 -7.28 -2.46 13.17
C GLU A 20 -8.51 -2.96 12.37
N LYS A 21 -9.10 -2.11 11.53
CA LYS A 21 -10.33 -2.39 10.79
C LYS A 21 -10.11 -2.50 9.29
N ALA A 22 -8.89 -2.23 8.84
CA ALA A 22 -8.54 -2.29 7.43
C ALA A 22 -8.66 -3.74 6.93
N LEU A 23 -9.18 -3.90 5.71
CA LEU A 23 -9.29 -5.23 5.08
C LEU A 23 -7.91 -5.79 4.68
N ILE A 24 -6.95 -4.90 4.49
CA ILE A 24 -5.62 -5.17 3.95
C ILE A 24 -4.63 -4.26 4.70
N ASP A 25 -3.51 -4.83 5.14
CA ASP A 25 -2.36 -4.11 5.69
C ASP A 25 -1.26 -3.91 4.63
N GLU A 26 -0.13 -3.31 5.02
CA GLU A 26 0.98 -3.03 4.10
C GLU A 26 1.50 -4.28 3.39
N ALA A 27 1.82 -5.33 4.15
CA ALA A 27 2.36 -6.56 3.60
C ALA A 27 1.39 -7.24 2.63
N ARG A 28 0.10 -7.29 2.99
CA ARG A 28 -0.92 -7.86 2.13
C ARG A 28 -1.16 -7.02 0.88
N TYR A 29 -1.08 -5.69 0.97
CA TYR A 29 -1.14 -4.82 -0.20
C TYR A 29 0.00 -5.11 -1.17
N GLU A 30 1.24 -5.23 -0.67
CA GLU A 30 2.41 -5.53 -1.50
C GLU A 30 2.26 -6.88 -2.23
N GLU A 31 1.81 -7.91 -1.52
CA GLU A 31 1.56 -9.24 -2.11
C GLU A 31 0.47 -9.19 -3.18
N MET A 32 -0.69 -8.61 -2.85
CA MET A 32 -1.82 -8.50 -3.78
C MET A 32 -1.44 -7.66 -5.00
N TYR A 33 -0.70 -6.58 -4.81
CA TYR A 33 -0.21 -5.74 -5.90
C TYR A 33 0.74 -6.50 -6.82
N ALA A 34 1.75 -7.17 -6.25
CA ALA A 34 2.67 -8.00 -7.03
C ALA A 34 1.93 -9.09 -7.83
N ARG A 35 0.94 -9.76 -7.21
CA ARG A 35 0.12 -10.76 -7.88
C ARG A 35 -0.75 -10.16 -8.98
N SER A 36 -1.37 -9.00 -8.75
CA SER A 36 -2.18 -8.30 -9.75
C SER A 36 -1.41 -7.98 -11.04
N LEU A 37 -0.10 -7.78 -10.93
CA LEU A 37 0.80 -7.54 -12.07
C LEU A 37 1.31 -8.85 -12.70
N GLY A 38 1.63 -9.86 -11.88
CA GLY A 38 2.22 -11.13 -12.33
C GLY A 38 1.22 -12.14 -12.90
N ASP A 39 -0.01 -12.14 -12.40
CA ASP A 39 -1.12 -13.00 -12.83
C ASP A 39 -2.46 -12.24 -12.75
N PRO A 40 -2.70 -11.27 -13.66
CA PRO A 40 -3.89 -10.42 -13.61
C PRO A 40 -5.19 -11.20 -13.78
N GLU A 41 -5.23 -12.19 -14.67
CA GLU A 41 -6.42 -12.99 -14.98
C GLU A 41 -6.80 -13.96 -13.85
N GLY A 42 -5.81 -14.51 -13.14
CA GLY A 42 -6.06 -15.30 -11.94
C GLY A 42 -6.49 -14.42 -10.77
N PHE A 43 -5.76 -13.32 -10.54
CA PHE A 43 -6.03 -12.38 -9.45
C PHE A 43 -7.45 -11.82 -9.50
N TRP A 44 -7.84 -11.19 -10.61
CA TRP A 44 -9.14 -10.51 -10.70
C TRP A 44 -10.33 -11.47 -10.70
N ARG A 45 -10.14 -12.73 -11.10
CA ARG A 45 -11.17 -13.77 -11.00
C ARG A 45 -11.42 -14.19 -9.55
N ASP A 46 -10.37 -14.24 -8.75
CA ASP A 46 -10.47 -14.57 -7.33
C ASP A 46 -11.08 -13.40 -6.54
N GLU A 47 -10.66 -12.16 -6.80
CA GLU A 47 -11.17 -10.95 -6.12
C GLU A 47 -12.61 -10.57 -6.51
N ALA A 48 -13.13 -11.10 -7.62
CA ALA A 48 -14.52 -10.86 -8.04
C ALA A 48 -15.56 -11.75 -7.33
N ARG A 49 -15.11 -12.67 -6.46
CA ARG A 49 -15.98 -13.58 -5.69
C ARG A 49 -16.43 -12.95 -4.38
#